data_AF-A0A1H2CWQ1-F1
#
_entry.id   AF-A0A1H2CWQ1-F1
#
_cell.length_a   1.000
_cell.length_b   1.000
_cell.length_c   1.000
_cell.angle_alpha   90.00
_cell.angle_beta   90.00
_cell.angle_gamma   90.00
#
_symmetry.space_group_name_H-M   'P 1'
#
loop_
_entity.id
_entity.type
_entity.pdbx_description
1 polymer ?
#
loop_
_entity_poly.entity_id
_entity_poly.type
_entity_poly.pdbx_seq_one_letter_code
_entity_poly.pdbx_strand_id
1 'polypeptide(L)'
;MARQVWLPLLATVSTVALASPAQAAATGVASVAGTTIVQFKAAAKKQNRIVVTRSGNTVTLDDRVAIKAGPGCKAVKKDKTKVTCKPSQAPTRIRVYAYDLADSITNRTSLPFSASGGSGDDVITGGSAADALYGGAGADTVRGNGGHDSIWGDAGDDRIYGDAGNDKIYAWTGFNTVYGGAGDDHIEVWTGGSRVWGDAGKDTIYGSHSADRILGGDGPDELFGQGGNDVLDGGADRDYLRGGDGGDSLNGSAGNDSIDGDGGNDLLAGGAGDDVLQGSSGDDRVYGEAGADRLIAHAFDGDSRTDGHGADRYAGGAGDDTVSYASYFNSNVSADPDGVSGDDGADGERDTIATDVENIWGGAGNDRLIGGPGDNFLSGGAGNDRLEGRGGADMLYGNEGDDFLDGGDDGVADTLDGFEGRDVCAQWPLDFAQRCE
;
A
#
# COMPACT_ATOMS: atom_id res chain seq x y z
N MET A 1 30.48 -19.17 -36.54
CA MET A 1 30.72 -18.90 -35.11
C MET A 1 29.42 -19.18 -34.39
N ALA A 2 29.39 -20.24 -33.58
CA ALA A 2 28.15 -20.79 -33.02
C ALA A 2 27.75 -20.06 -31.72
N ARG A 3 26.47 -19.69 -31.66
CA ARG A 3 25.73 -19.12 -30.52
C ARG A 3 25.86 -20.03 -29.29
N GLN A 4 26.19 -19.45 -28.13
CA GLN A 4 25.95 -20.07 -26.83
C GLN A 4 24.50 -19.77 -26.43
N VAL A 5 23.67 -20.80 -26.52
CA VAL A 5 22.31 -20.81 -25.97
C VAL A 5 22.45 -21.23 -24.50
N TRP A 6 21.97 -20.39 -23.58
CA TRP A 6 21.80 -20.75 -22.18
C TRP A 6 20.53 -21.58 -22.05
N LEU A 7 20.65 -22.91 -21.92
CA LEU A 7 19.55 -23.76 -21.48
C LEU A 7 19.60 -23.87 -19.95
N PRO A 8 18.50 -23.56 -19.23
CA PRO A 8 18.39 -23.99 -17.84
C PRO A 8 18.28 -25.52 -17.81
N LEU A 9 19.17 -26.17 -17.06
CA LEU A 9 19.14 -27.62 -16.88
C LEU A 9 17.95 -27.96 -15.95
N LEU A 10 16.81 -28.31 -16.56
CA LEU A 10 15.63 -28.84 -15.89
C LEU A 10 15.94 -30.24 -15.33
N ALA A 11 15.69 -30.44 -14.04
CA ALA A 11 15.55 -31.76 -13.45
C ALA A 11 14.18 -31.84 -12.77
N THR A 12 13.18 -32.23 -13.56
CA THR A 12 11.89 -32.71 -13.07
C THR A 12 12.10 -34.07 -12.40
N VAL A 13 11.65 -34.24 -11.16
CA VAL A 13 11.61 -35.56 -10.51
C VAL A 13 10.16 -36.01 -10.45
N SER A 14 9.82 -36.86 -11.42
CA SER A 14 8.60 -37.66 -11.45
C SER A 14 8.55 -38.61 -10.25
N THR A 15 7.33 -38.98 -9.85
CA THR A 15 6.92 -39.74 -8.65
C THR A 15 7.57 -41.11 -8.43
N VAL A 16 8.55 -41.51 -9.25
CA VAL A 16 9.32 -42.74 -9.09
C VAL A 16 10.77 -42.53 -9.56
N ALA A 17 11.68 -42.16 -8.65
CA ALA A 17 13.11 -42.35 -8.88
C ALA A 17 13.94 -42.36 -7.58
N LEU A 18 14.21 -43.57 -7.09
CA LEU A 18 15.35 -43.87 -6.22
C LEU A 18 16.66 -43.55 -6.99
N ALA A 19 17.14 -42.31 -6.93
CA ALA A 19 18.49 -42.02 -7.40
C ALA A 19 19.51 -42.38 -6.30
N SER A 20 20.43 -43.28 -6.63
CA SER A 20 21.50 -43.72 -5.74
C SER A 20 22.36 -42.53 -5.22
N PRO A 21 23.02 -42.66 -4.05
CA PRO A 21 23.69 -41.55 -3.32
C PRO A 21 24.81 -40.81 -4.07
N ALA A 22 25.17 -41.22 -5.29
CA ALA A 22 26.30 -40.67 -6.04
C ALA A 22 25.93 -39.45 -6.92
N GLN A 23 24.64 -39.14 -7.13
CA GLN A 23 24.21 -38.07 -8.05
C GLN A 23 23.77 -36.76 -7.36
N ALA A 24 23.66 -36.74 -6.02
CA ALA A 24 23.27 -35.53 -5.26
C ALA A 24 24.41 -34.50 -5.11
N ALA A 25 25.66 -34.86 -5.43
CA ALA A 25 26.84 -34.07 -5.07
C ALA A 25 27.17 -32.91 -6.05
N ALA A 26 26.52 -32.84 -7.22
CA ALA A 26 26.82 -31.82 -8.24
C ALA A 26 25.74 -30.73 -8.36
N THR A 27 24.52 -30.96 -7.85
CA THR A 27 23.35 -30.11 -8.11
C THR A 27 22.59 -29.65 -6.87
N GLY A 28 22.95 -30.12 -5.66
CA GLY A 28 22.32 -29.65 -4.42
C GLY A 28 20.85 -30.04 -4.25
N VAL A 29 20.36 -31.03 -5.00
CA VAL A 29 18.99 -31.56 -4.88
C VAL A 29 19.02 -32.89 -4.15
N ALA A 30 18.18 -33.04 -3.12
CA ALA A 30 17.96 -34.32 -2.43
C ALA A 30 16.47 -34.69 -2.53
N SER A 31 16.16 -35.85 -3.10
CA SER A 31 14.91 -36.54 -2.81
C SER A 31 15.10 -37.29 -1.49
N VAL A 32 14.16 -37.10 -0.56
CA VAL A 32 14.33 -37.55 0.81
C VAL A 32 13.20 -38.51 1.14
N ALA A 33 13.49 -39.81 1.30
CA ALA A 33 12.54 -40.81 1.79
C ALA A 33 12.80 -41.19 3.28
N GLY A 34 13.67 -40.44 3.97
CA GLY A 34 14.14 -40.70 5.34
C GLY A 34 15.15 -39.64 5.81
N THR A 35 16.16 -39.99 6.63
CA THR A 35 17.25 -39.03 6.93
C THR A 35 18.31 -39.05 5.83
N THR A 36 18.44 -37.97 5.07
CA THR A 36 19.49 -37.77 4.07
C THR A 36 20.50 -36.74 4.58
N ILE A 37 21.69 -37.20 4.94
CA ILE A 37 22.79 -36.30 5.32
C ILE A 37 23.47 -35.80 4.04
N VAL A 38 23.35 -34.51 3.74
CA VAL A 38 24.06 -33.89 2.62
C VAL A 38 25.33 -33.21 3.15
N GLN A 39 26.49 -33.83 2.91
CA GLN A 39 27.75 -33.30 3.43
C GLN A 39 28.33 -32.25 2.49
N PHE A 40 28.57 -31.06 3.04
CA PHE A 40 29.26 -29.98 2.34
C PHE A 40 30.59 -29.65 3.06
N LYS A 41 31.53 -29.04 2.35
CA LYS A 41 32.85 -28.69 2.90
C LYS A 41 33.05 -27.18 2.81
N ALA A 42 33.31 -26.51 3.93
CA ALA A 42 33.65 -25.09 3.94
C ALA A 42 35.15 -24.87 3.69
N ALA A 43 35.50 -23.67 3.20
CA ALA A 43 36.89 -23.24 3.04
C ALA A 43 37.56 -23.09 4.42
N ALA A 44 38.77 -23.65 4.54
CA ALA A 44 39.70 -23.56 5.67
C ALA A 44 39.10 -23.69 7.09
N LYS A 45 39.17 -24.92 7.64
CA LYS A 45 39.07 -25.29 9.07
C LYS A 45 37.68 -25.36 9.71
N LYS A 46 36.58 -25.24 8.97
CA LYS A 46 35.22 -25.61 9.45
C LYS A 46 34.57 -26.61 8.49
N GLN A 47 33.92 -27.65 9.01
CA GLN A 47 33.02 -28.52 8.23
C GLN A 47 31.60 -28.02 8.52
N ASN A 48 30.90 -27.48 7.52
CA ASN A 48 29.46 -27.18 7.64
C ASN A 48 28.72 -28.33 6.94
N ARG A 49 27.97 -29.13 7.70
CA ARG A 49 27.20 -30.27 7.18
C ARG A 49 25.73 -29.89 7.28
N ILE A 50 24.99 -29.94 6.17
CA ILE A 50 23.54 -29.72 6.19
C ILE A 50 22.88 -31.09 6.25
N VAL A 51 22.13 -31.32 7.31
CA VAL A 51 21.38 -32.55 7.49
C VAL A 51 19.96 -32.28 7.03
N VAL A 52 19.49 -33.08 6.07
CA VAL A 52 18.10 -33.05 5.64
C VAL A 52 17.40 -34.27 6.22
N THR A 53 16.55 -34.06 7.21
CA THR A 53 15.73 -35.12 7.81
C THR A 53 14.32 -35.08 7.24
N ARG A 54 13.85 -36.16 6.61
CA ARG A 54 12.41 -36.41 6.40
C ARG A 54 11.89 -37.42 7.41
N SER A 55 10.78 -37.10 8.07
CA SER A 55 10.02 -37.98 8.94
C SER A 55 8.54 -37.82 8.65
N GLY A 56 7.93 -38.79 7.96
CA GLY A 56 6.59 -38.61 7.39
C GLY A 56 6.61 -37.47 6.36
N ASN A 57 5.76 -36.46 6.57
CA ASN A 57 5.66 -35.29 5.70
C ASN A 57 6.51 -34.11 6.18
N THR A 58 7.26 -34.25 7.28
CA THR A 58 8.14 -33.19 7.78
C THR A 58 9.53 -33.31 7.17
N VAL A 59 10.02 -32.24 6.54
CA VAL A 59 11.39 -32.03 6.03
C VAL A 59 12.07 -30.92 6.83
N THR A 60 13.19 -31.22 7.49
CA THR A 60 14.00 -30.22 8.22
C THR A 60 15.41 -30.17 7.67
N LEU A 61 15.94 -28.96 7.48
CA LEU A 61 17.32 -28.71 7.11
C LEU A 61 18.06 -28.05 8.27
N ASP A 62 19.18 -28.64 8.70
CA ASP A 62 19.93 -28.17 9.88
C ASP A 62 21.45 -28.24 9.63
N ASP A 63 22.16 -27.14 9.89
CA ASP A 63 23.61 -27.03 9.74
C ASP A 63 24.41 -27.19 11.06
N ARG A 64 23.71 -27.43 12.18
CA ARG A 64 24.22 -27.52 13.56
C ARG A 64 24.36 -28.95 14.05
N VAL A 65 23.88 -29.93 13.29
CA VAL A 65 23.95 -31.35 13.67
C VAL A 65 25.39 -31.87 13.58
N ALA A 66 25.94 -32.29 14.72
CA ALA A 66 27.26 -32.92 14.79
C ALA A 66 27.23 -34.36 14.23
N ILE A 67 28.01 -34.65 13.19
CA ILE A 67 28.09 -35.98 12.58
C ILE A 67 29.54 -36.50 12.61
N LYS A 68 29.74 -37.82 12.84
CA LYS A 68 31.05 -38.49 12.73
C LYS A 68 31.56 -38.55 11.27
N ALA A 69 32.87 -38.52 11.05
CA ALA A 69 33.45 -38.46 9.69
C ALA A 69 33.27 -39.77 8.89
N GLY A 70 32.94 -39.65 7.60
CA GLY A 70 32.74 -40.76 6.67
C GLY A 70 33.92 -40.99 5.69
N PRO A 71 33.81 -41.97 4.78
CA PRO A 71 34.85 -42.35 3.82
C PRO A 71 35.23 -41.17 2.89
N GLY A 72 36.52 -40.93 2.67
CA GLY A 72 37.04 -39.79 1.87
C GLY A 72 37.65 -38.65 2.70
N CYS A 73 37.59 -38.76 4.03
CA CYS A 73 38.15 -37.82 4.97
C CYS A 73 39.20 -38.52 5.86
N LYS A 74 40.39 -37.93 6.00
CA LYS A 74 41.51 -38.46 6.82
C LYS A 74 41.62 -37.71 8.14
N ALA A 75 41.64 -38.43 9.25
CA ALA A 75 41.88 -37.85 10.57
C ALA A 75 43.25 -37.14 10.59
N VAL A 76 43.30 -35.97 11.24
CA VAL A 76 44.55 -35.22 11.41
C VAL A 76 45.45 -36.00 12.35
N LYS A 77 46.70 -36.23 11.93
CA LYS A 77 47.67 -36.99 12.73
C LYS A 77 47.89 -36.25 14.06
N LYS A 78 47.62 -36.93 15.18
CA LYS A 78 47.69 -36.45 16.59
C LYS A 78 46.49 -35.64 17.10
N ASP A 79 45.44 -35.43 16.31
CA ASP A 79 44.19 -34.84 16.79
C ASP A 79 42.99 -35.56 16.16
N LYS A 80 42.46 -36.56 16.88
CA LYS A 80 41.36 -37.41 16.40
C LYS A 80 40.02 -36.66 16.32
N THR A 81 39.95 -35.42 16.78
CA THR A 81 38.75 -34.57 16.65
C THR A 81 38.70 -33.82 15.31
N LYS A 82 39.80 -33.82 14.54
CA LYS A 82 39.91 -33.07 13.28
C LYS A 82 40.09 -33.99 12.08
N VAL A 83 39.49 -33.62 10.94
CA VAL A 83 39.51 -34.42 9.71
C VAL A 83 39.74 -33.55 8.47
N THR A 84 40.51 -34.05 7.50
CA THR A 84 40.89 -33.38 6.24
C THR A 84 40.39 -34.16 5.02
N CYS A 85 39.72 -33.49 4.06
CA CYS A 85 39.15 -34.10 2.84
C CYS A 85 39.61 -33.35 1.56
N LYS A 86 39.55 -33.95 0.35
CA LYS A 86 39.88 -33.29 -0.94
C LYS A 86 38.78 -32.26 -1.35
N PRO A 87 39.04 -31.27 -2.24
CA PRO A 87 38.14 -30.11 -2.42
C PRO A 87 36.92 -30.40 -3.32
N SER A 88 35.73 -30.02 -2.85
CA SER A 88 34.56 -29.62 -3.64
C SER A 88 34.00 -28.33 -3.03
N GLN A 89 33.31 -27.50 -3.81
CA GLN A 89 32.85 -26.15 -3.47
C GLN A 89 31.78 -26.15 -2.35
N ALA A 90 31.66 -25.04 -1.61
CA ALA A 90 30.63 -24.85 -0.59
C ALA A 90 29.28 -24.51 -1.25
N PRO A 91 28.14 -25.00 -0.70
CA PRO A 91 26.81 -24.72 -1.24
C PRO A 91 26.48 -23.25 -1.05
N THR A 92 25.88 -22.66 -2.08
CA THR A 92 25.43 -21.26 -2.08
C THR A 92 23.90 -21.15 -2.03
N ARG A 93 23.17 -22.25 -2.22
CA ARG A 93 21.70 -22.31 -2.22
C ARG A 93 21.20 -23.73 -1.96
N ILE A 94 19.99 -23.85 -1.40
CA ILE A 94 19.26 -25.09 -1.14
C ILE A 94 17.94 -25.08 -1.95
N ARG A 95 17.50 -26.24 -2.45
CA ARG A 95 16.19 -26.43 -3.09
C ARG A 95 15.47 -27.67 -2.54
N VAL A 96 14.20 -27.55 -2.19
CA VAL A 96 13.31 -28.62 -1.72
C VAL A 96 11.99 -28.54 -2.48
N TYR A 97 11.48 -29.69 -2.92
CA TYR A 97 10.15 -29.81 -3.52
C TYR A 97 9.44 -30.96 -2.80
N ALA A 98 8.28 -30.66 -2.25
CA ALA A 98 7.38 -31.65 -1.65
C ALA A 98 6.11 -31.76 -2.50
N TYR A 99 5.39 -32.88 -2.36
CA TYR A 99 4.28 -33.26 -3.25
C TYR A 99 3.24 -34.12 -2.51
N ASP A 100 3.38 -34.27 -1.19
CA ASP A 100 2.41 -35.01 -0.38
C ASP A 100 1.31 -34.03 0.08
N LEU A 101 0.14 -34.53 0.45
CA LEU A 101 -1.06 -33.71 0.72
C LEU A 101 -0.98 -32.76 1.95
N ALA A 102 0.15 -32.68 2.65
CA ALA A 102 0.37 -31.84 3.83
C ALA A 102 1.83 -32.00 4.30
N ASP A 103 2.74 -31.21 3.75
CA ASP A 103 4.17 -31.19 4.02
C ASP A 103 4.56 -30.08 4.99
N SER A 104 5.60 -30.33 5.80
CA SER A 104 6.17 -29.33 6.71
C SER A 104 7.66 -29.16 6.43
N ILE A 105 8.05 -28.01 5.88
CA ILE A 105 9.40 -27.74 5.38
C ILE A 105 10.02 -26.61 6.21
N THR A 106 11.20 -26.83 6.80
CA THR A 106 11.88 -25.81 7.62
C THR A 106 13.38 -25.69 7.31
N ASN A 107 13.83 -24.49 6.95
CA ASN A 107 15.25 -24.14 6.80
C ASN A 107 15.82 -23.54 8.10
N ARG A 108 16.70 -24.26 8.80
CA ARG A 108 17.41 -23.73 9.99
C ARG A 108 18.82 -23.23 9.71
N THR A 109 19.15 -23.10 8.43
CA THR A 109 20.47 -22.67 7.95
C THR A 109 20.47 -21.17 7.63
N SER A 110 21.66 -20.63 7.35
CA SER A 110 21.86 -19.25 6.88
C SER A 110 22.02 -19.16 5.35
N LEU A 111 21.60 -20.19 4.63
CA LEU A 111 21.71 -20.24 3.17
C LEU A 111 20.37 -19.90 2.52
N PRO A 112 20.42 -19.24 1.35
CA PRO A 112 19.25 -19.07 0.49
C PRO A 112 18.55 -20.40 0.24
N PHE A 113 17.24 -20.37 0.40
CA PHE A 113 16.35 -21.50 0.33
C PHE A 113 15.43 -21.38 -0.88
N SER A 114 14.93 -22.52 -1.32
CA SER A 114 13.79 -22.53 -2.23
C SER A 114 12.99 -23.76 -1.91
N ALA A 115 11.71 -23.57 -1.60
CA ALA A 115 10.82 -24.63 -1.16
C ALA A 115 9.47 -24.52 -1.87
N SER A 116 8.89 -25.66 -2.21
CA SER A 116 7.51 -25.76 -2.67
C SER A 116 6.77 -26.83 -1.87
N GLY A 117 5.60 -26.49 -1.33
CA GLY A 117 4.70 -27.39 -0.60
C GLY A 117 3.96 -28.32 -1.54
N GLY A 118 3.36 -27.76 -2.58
CA GLY A 118 2.79 -28.51 -3.70
C GLY A 118 1.28 -28.55 -3.66
N SER A 119 0.69 -29.58 -3.05
CA SER A 119 -0.77 -29.71 -2.96
C SER A 119 -1.16 -30.14 -1.56
N GLY A 120 -2.30 -29.67 -1.07
CA GLY A 120 -2.73 -29.83 0.30
C GLY A 120 -2.20 -28.72 1.20
N ASP A 121 -2.49 -28.82 2.49
CA ASP A 121 -2.24 -27.74 3.45
C ASP A 121 -0.82 -27.87 4.04
N ASP A 122 0.09 -27.04 3.58
CA ASP A 122 1.52 -27.13 3.84
C ASP A 122 2.02 -26.07 4.83
N VAL A 123 3.15 -26.35 5.49
CA VAL A 123 3.83 -25.39 6.37
C VAL A 123 5.26 -25.22 5.90
N ILE A 124 5.61 -24.02 5.43
CA ILE A 124 6.95 -23.70 4.92
C ILE A 124 7.58 -22.60 5.76
N THR A 125 8.81 -22.81 6.20
CA THR A 125 9.56 -21.84 7.00
C THR A 125 10.97 -21.66 6.44
N GLY A 126 11.27 -20.43 6.02
CA GLY A 126 12.56 -19.94 5.55
C GLY A 126 13.62 -19.86 6.64
N GLY A 127 14.77 -19.29 6.27
CA GLY A 127 15.97 -19.14 7.09
C GLY A 127 16.24 -17.69 7.46
N SER A 128 17.48 -17.24 7.32
CA SER A 128 17.91 -15.85 7.61
C SER A 128 18.52 -15.15 6.39
N ALA A 129 18.33 -15.76 5.23
CA ALA A 129 18.83 -15.31 3.95
C ALA A 129 17.65 -15.22 3.00
N ALA A 130 17.81 -14.48 1.90
CA ALA A 130 16.81 -14.36 0.86
C ALA A 130 16.38 -15.74 0.31
N ASP A 131 15.12 -16.07 0.51
CA ASP A 131 14.49 -17.35 0.22
C ASP A 131 13.43 -17.22 -0.88
N ALA A 132 13.08 -18.34 -1.52
CA ALA A 132 12.02 -18.41 -2.53
C ALA A 132 11.01 -19.51 -2.16
N LEU A 133 9.90 -19.13 -1.55
CA LEU A 133 8.94 -20.03 -0.91
C LEU A 133 7.64 -20.07 -1.70
N TYR A 134 7.13 -21.26 -2.00
CA TYR A 134 5.89 -21.48 -2.75
C TYR A 134 4.97 -22.40 -1.93
N GLY A 135 3.82 -21.91 -1.48
CA GLY A 135 2.80 -22.72 -0.80
C GLY A 135 2.32 -23.82 -1.74
N GLY A 136 1.57 -23.43 -2.76
CA GLY A 136 1.03 -24.32 -3.76
C GLY A 136 -0.49 -24.31 -3.71
N ALA A 137 -1.12 -25.46 -3.87
CA ALA A 137 -2.58 -25.55 -3.79
C ALA A 137 -3.00 -26.07 -2.42
N GLY A 138 -3.76 -25.32 -1.63
CA GLY A 138 -4.17 -25.71 -0.28
C GLY A 138 -4.24 -24.49 0.62
N ALA A 139 -4.60 -24.67 1.89
CA ALA A 139 -4.51 -23.60 2.87
C ALA A 139 -3.13 -23.66 3.55
N ASP A 140 -2.17 -22.91 3.02
CA ASP A 140 -0.77 -23.01 3.41
C ASP A 140 -0.39 -22.02 4.51
N THR A 141 0.65 -22.35 5.27
CA THR A 141 1.32 -21.41 6.17
C THR A 141 2.77 -21.22 5.73
N VAL A 142 3.10 -20.03 5.22
CA VAL A 142 4.44 -19.72 4.71
C VAL A 142 5.07 -18.59 5.52
N ARG A 143 6.33 -18.76 5.92
CA ARG A 143 7.07 -17.82 6.76
C ARG A 143 8.49 -17.58 6.22
N GLY A 144 8.86 -16.35 5.92
CA GLY A 144 10.20 -15.94 5.49
C GLY A 144 11.25 -15.98 6.62
N ASN A 145 10.89 -15.40 7.77
CA ASN A 145 11.73 -15.09 8.94
C ASN A 145 12.67 -13.91 8.75
N GLY A 146 13.70 -14.03 7.93
CA GLY A 146 14.67 -12.97 7.79
C GLY A 146 15.37 -13.06 6.46
N GLY A 147 15.60 -11.93 5.81
CA GLY A 147 16.15 -11.92 4.47
C GLY A 147 15.38 -10.93 3.61
N HIS A 148 15.50 -11.08 2.30
CA HIS A 148 14.62 -10.39 1.36
C HIS A 148 13.99 -11.50 0.53
N ASP A 149 12.87 -11.98 1.01
CA ASP A 149 12.26 -13.22 0.59
C ASP A 149 11.29 -12.97 -0.57
N SER A 150 11.09 -14.00 -1.38
CA SER A 150 10.04 -14.02 -2.37
C SER A 150 9.10 -15.16 -2.03
N ILE A 151 7.86 -14.81 -1.70
CA ILE A 151 6.87 -15.73 -1.16
C ILE A 151 5.67 -15.75 -2.08
N TRP A 152 5.23 -16.95 -2.45
CA TRP A 152 4.03 -17.21 -3.22
C TRP A 152 3.10 -18.10 -2.39
N GLY A 153 1.88 -17.63 -2.10
CA GLY A 153 0.81 -18.46 -1.51
C GLY A 153 0.26 -19.45 -2.55
N ASP A 154 0.00 -18.93 -3.75
CA ASP A 154 -0.62 -19.62 -4.89
C ASP A 154 -2.14 -19.82 -4.70
N ALA A 155 -2.64 -21.04 -4.49
CA ALA A 155 -4.08 -21.29 -4.54
C ALA A 155 -4.63 -21.80 -3.21
N GLY A 156 -5.40 -20.97 -2.52
CA GLY A 156 -6.15 -21.33 -1.33
C GLY A 156 -6.11 -20.22 -0.28
N ASP A 157 -6.65 -20.50 0.89
CA ASP A 157 -6.73 -19.51 1.97
C ASP A 157 -5.42 -19.56 2.78
N ASP A 158 -4.42 -18.81 2.34
CA ASP A 158 -3.07 -18.90 2.89
C ASP A 158 -2.82 -17.94 4.05
N ARG A 159 -1.87 -18.33 4.91
CA ARG A 159 -1.32 -17.47 5.97
C ARG A 159 0.17 -17.23 5.75
N ILE A 160 0.52 -16.01 5.38
CA ILE A 160 1.87 -15.64 4.94
C ILE A 160 2.49 -14.62 5.89
N TYR A 161 3.76 -14.80 6.22
CA TYR A 161 4.57 -13.87 6.99
C TYR A 161 5.90 -13.61 6.26
N GLY A 162 6.20 -12.37 5.92
CA GLY A 162 7.55 -11.96 5.48
C GLY A 162 8.54 -11.98 6.65
N ASP A 163 8.10 -11.42 7.78
CA ASP A 163 8.83 -11.20 9.03
C ASP A 163 9.88 -10.08 8.94
N ALA A 164 11.08 -10.28 8.42
CA ALA A 164 12.12 -9.25 8.48
C ALA A 164 12.92 -9.10 7.18
N GLY A 165 13.08 -7.84 6.79
CA GLY A 165 13.66 -7.37 5.55
C GLY A 165 12.60 -7.22 4.45
N ASN A 166 12.96 -6.45 3.43
CA ASN A 166 12.10 -6.10 2.30
C ASN A 166 11.71 -7.32 1.47
N ASP A 167 10.48 -7.78 1.62
CA ASP A 167 9.95 -9.01 1.07
C ASP A 167 9.03 -8.76 -0.13
N LYS A 168 8.89 -9.77 -0.98
CA LYS A 168 7.92 -9.79 -2.09
C LYS A 168 6.93 -10.91 -1.86
N ILE A 169 5.68 -10.57 -1.63
CA ILE A 169 4.63 -11.51 -1.27
C ILE A 169 3.53 -11.49 -2.31
N TYR A 170 3.26 -12.64 -2.91
CA TYR A 170 2.16 -12.84 -3.87
C TYR A 170 1.23 -13.92 -3.33
N ALA A 171 0.12 -13.55 -2.71
CA ALA A 171 -0.80 -14.54 -2.15
C ALA A 171 -1.70 -15.18 -3.21
N TRP A 172 -1.86 -14.52 -4.37
CA TRP A 172 -2.70 -14.99 -5.47
C TRP A 172 -4.16 -15.20 -5.06
N THR A 173 -4.69 -16.44 -5.07
CA THR A 173 -6.13 -16.68 -5.00
C THR A 173 -6.56 -17.25 -3.66
N GLY A 174 -7.63 -16.71 -3.07
CA GLY A 174 -8.23 -17.21 -1.83
C GLY A 174 -8.39 -16.09 -0.80
N PHE A 175 -8.98 -16.40 0.36
CA PHE A 175 -9.09 -15.46 1.47
C PHE A 175 -7.79 -15.48 2.28
N ASN A 176 -6.82 -14.67 1.85
CA ASN A 176 -5.47 -14.71 2.39
C ASN A 176 -5.32 -13.87 3.65
N THR A 177 -4.38 -14.26 4.51
CA THR A 177 -3.95 -13.45 5.66
C THR A 177 -2.44 -13.23 5.58
N VAL A 178 -2.02 -12.00 5.30
CA VAL A 178 -0.63 -11.65 4.98
C VAL A 178 -0.08 -10.63 5.96
N TYR A 179 1.14 -10.84 6.44
CA TYR A 179 1.92 -9.87 7.22
C TYR A 179 3.24 -9.64 6.50
N GLY A 180 3.54 -8.41 6.14
CA GLY A 180 4.84 -7.99 5.61
C GLY A 180 5.90 -8.17 6.69
N GLY A 181 5.79 -7.37 7.75
CA GLY A 181 6.65 -7.44 8.91
C GLY A 181 7.53 -6.19 8.99
N ALA A 182 8.83 -6.35 9.19
CA ALA A 182 9.75 -5.23 9.22
C ALA A 182 10.49 -5.12 7.88
N GLY A 183 10.56 -3.93 7.29
CA GLY A 183 11.22 -3.70 6.01
C GLY A 183 10.24 -3.10 5.01
N ASP A 184 10.75 -2.66 3.87
CA ASP A 184 9.89 -2.08 2.82
C ASP A 184 9.35 -3.23 1.94
N ASP A 185 8.11 -3.64 2.18
CA ASP A 185 7.52 -4.84 1.60
C ASP A 185 6.65 -4.54 0.37
N HIS A 186 6.60 -5.51 -0.55
CA HIS A 186 5.72 -5.47 -1.72
C HIS A 186 4.74 -6.64 -1.65
N ILE A 187 3.45 -6.34 -1.50
CA ILE A 187 2.41 -7.34 -1.28
C ILE A 187 1.33 -7.24 -2.36
N GLU A 188 0.99 -8.36 -2.98
CA GLU A 188 -0.12 -8.48 -3.93
C GLU A 188 -1.05 -9.63 -3.56
N VAL A 189 -2.33 -9.32 -3.37
CA VAL A 189 -3.42 -10.31 -3.24
C VAL A 189 -4.32 -10.22 -4.47
N TRP A 190 -4.56 -11.32 -5.18
CA TRP A 190 -5.16 -11.26 -6.52
C TRP A 190 -6.68 -11.41 -6.50
N THR A 191 -7.20 -12.34 -5.70
CA THR A 191 -8.64 -12.58 -5.56
C THR A 191 -8.98 -13.06 -4.16
N GLY A 192 -10.17 -12.71 -3.68
CA GLY A 192 -10.70 -13.15 -2.38
C GLY A 192 -10.41 -12.10 -1.31
N GLY A 193 -11.40 -11.85 -0.45
CA GLY A 193 -11.36 -10.79 0.56
C GLY A 193 -10.32 -11.04 1.64
N SER A 194 -9.12 -10.54 1.41
CA SER A 194 -7.91 -10.81 2.16
C SER A 194 -7.74 -9.82 3.31
N ARG A 195 -6.87 -10.19 4.24
CA ARG A 195 -6.42 -9.32 5.32
C ARG A 195 -4.92 -9.14 5.22
N VAL A 196 -4.47 -7.91 5.06
CA VAL A 196 -3.07 -7.58 4.83
C VAL A 196 -2.61 -6.56 5.84
N TRP A 197 -1.44 -6.80 6.41
CA TRP A 197 -0.69 -5.85 7.24
C TRP A 197 0.68 -5.64 6.59
N GLY A 198 1.05 -4.39 6.30
CA GLY A 198 2.42 -4.00 5.95
C GLY A 198 3.35 -4.15 7.16
N ASP A 199 2.86 -3.67 8.30
CA ASP A 199 3.54 -3.59 9.60
C ASP A 199 4.53 -2.42 9.70
N ALA A 200 5.83 -2.58 9.46
CA ALA A 200 6.79 -1.50 9.67
C ALA A 200 7.75 -1.34 8.49
N GLY A 201 7.78 -0.18 7.87
CA GLY A 201 8.60 0.11 6.71
C GLY A 201 7.86 1.01 5.74
N LYS A 202 8.40 1.18 4.53
CA LYS A 202 7.61 1.72 3.43
C LYS A 202 7.03 0.57 2.63
N ASP A 203 5.76 0.29 2.78
CA ASP A 203 5.10 -0.83 2.13
C ASP A 203 4.34 -0.41 0.88
N THR A 204 4.21 -1.35 -0.06
CA THR A 204 3.36 -1.20 -1.24
C THR A 204 2.43 -2.39 -1.31
N ILE A 205 1.13 -2.15 -1.13
CA ILE A 205 0.13 -3.19 -0.98
C ILE A 205 -0.96 -3.02 -2.05
N TYR A 206 -1.11 -4.04 -2.89
CA TYR A 206 -2.20 -4.17 -3.84
C TYR A 206 -3.21 -5.20 -3.35
N GLY A 207 -4.42 -4.72 -3.07
CA GLY A 207 -5.63 -5.49 -2.88
C GLY A 207 -6.07 -6.24 -4.14
N SER A 208 -7.21 -6.89 -4.00
CA SER A 208 -7.88 -7.75 -4.97
C SER A 208 -9.12 -7.05 -5.51
N HIS A 209 -9.87 -7.72 -6.40
CA HIS A 209 -11.17 -7.19 -6.86
C HIS A 209 -12.31 -7.66 -5.92
N SER A 210 -12.06 -7.78 -4.63
CA SER A 210 -12.99 -8.25 -3.60
C SER A 210 -12.74 -7.49 -2.32
N ALA A 211 -13.77 -7.37 -1.46
CA ALA A 211 -13.66 -6.64 -0.19
C ALA A 211 -12.46 -7.09 0.68
N ASP A 212 -11.42 -6.25 0.70
CA ASP A 212 -10.17 -6.44 1.39
C ASP A 212 -10.09 -5.58 2.67
N ARG A 213 -9.21 -5.99 3.59
CA ARG A 213 -8.82 -5.16 4.72
C ARG A 213 -7.30 -5.01 4.73
N ILE A 214 -6.83 -3.80 4.50
CA ILE A 214 -5.42 -3.47 4.35
C ILE A 214 -5.04 -2.46 5.44
N LEU A 215 -3.97 -2.74 6.17
CA LEU A 215 -3.36 -1.82 7.12
C LEU A 215 -1.90 -1.64 6.70
N GLY A 216 -1.47 -0.39 6.48
CA GLY A 216 -0.07 -0.04 6.19
C GLY A 216 0.80 -0.27 7.41
N GLY A 217 0.69 0.62 8.40
CA GLY A 217 1.35 0.49 9.69
C GLY A 217 2.27 1.66 10.00
N ASP A 218 3.52 1.40 10.37
CA ASP A 218 4.52 2.43 10.60
C ASP A 218 5.30 2.69 9.30
N GLY A 219 5.31 3.94 8.82
CA GLY A 219 6.13 4.39 7.69
C GLY A 219 5.29 4.78 6.47
N PRO A 220 5.88 5.43 5.46
CA PRO A 220 5.11 6.05 4.38
C PRO A 220 4.68 5.03 3.31
N ASP A 221 3.43 4.57 3.40
CA ASP A 221 2.89 3.43 2.67
C ASP A 221 2.11 3.81 1.41
N GLU A 222 2.02 2.86 0.47
CA GLU A 222 1.18 2.96 -0.74
C GLU A 222 0.16 1.82 -0.76
N LEU A 223 -1.12 2.13 -0.53
CA LEU A 223 -2.21 1.17 -0.40
C LEU A 223 -3.21 1.31 -1.54
N PHE A 224 -3.53 0.20 -2.22
CA PHE A 224 -4.47 0.17 -3.33
C PHE A 224 -5.53 -0.91 -3.11
N GLY A 225 -6.80 -0.54 -2.90
CA GLY A 225 -7.92 -1.49 -2.73
C GLY A 225 -8.23 -2.26 -4.01
N GLN A 226 -8.18 -1.57 -5.15
CA GLN A 226 -8.54 -2.03 -6.51
C GLN A 226 -10.04 -2.06 -6.74
N GLY A 227 -10.76 -3.04 -6.21
CA GLY A 227 -12.21 -2.99 -6.32
C GLY A 227 -12.89 -3.97 -5.39
N GLY A 228 -14.19 -3.80 -5.19
CA GLY A 228 -14.83 -4.33 -3.99
C GLY A 228 -15.01 -3.22 -2.97
N ASN A 229 -15.56 -3.55 -1.80
CA ASN A 229 -15.75 -2.56 -0.75
C ASN A 229 -14.65 -2.79 0.30
N ASP A 230 -13.61 -1.99 0.22
CA ASP A 230 -12.36 -2.19 0.93
C ASP A 230 -12.28 -1.33 2.19
N VAL A 231 -11.42 -1.77 3.11
CA VAL A 231 -11.07 -1.00 4.31
C VAL A 231 -9.55 -0.81 4.32
N LEU A 232 -9.11 0.43 4.11
CA LEU A 232 -7.71 0.83 4.08
C LEU A 232 -7.40 1.74 5.28
N ASP A 233 -6.32 1.46 5.98
CA ASP A 233 -5.78 2.27 7.07
C ASP A 233 -4.29 2.50 6.81
N GLY A 234 -3.88 3.75 6.57
CA GLY A 234 -2.49 4.13 6.29
C GLY A 234 -1.61 3.84 7.49
N GLY A 235 -1.92 4.50 8.60
CA GLY A 235 -1.28 4.25 9.88
C GLY A 235 -0.52 5.48 10.35
N ALA A 236 0.79 5.40 10.45
CA ALA A 236 1.64 6.50 10.87
C ALA A 236 2.59 6.92 9.75
N ASP A 237 2.92 8.21 9.72
CA ASP A 237 3.68 8.86 8.65
C ASP A 237 2.81 9.13 7.42
N ARG A 238 3.41 9.64 6.33
CA ARG A 238 2.67 10.09 5.15
C ARG A 238 2.37 8.92 4.21
N ASP A 239 1.09 8.67 4.04
CA ASP A 239 0.58 7.57 3.24
C ASP A 239 -0.10 8.04 1.95
N TYR A 240 -0.18 7.11 1.01
CA TYR A 240 -0.99 7.24 -0.21
C TYR A 240 -2.01 6.10 -0.27
N LEU A 241 -3.28 6.44 -0.18
CA LEU A 241 -4.39 5.48 -0.19
C LEU A 241 -5.24 5.69 -1.44
N ARG A 242 -5.56 4.60 -2.12
CA ARG A 242 -6.49 4.59 -3.25
C ARG A 242 -7.49 3.45 -3.12
N GLY A 243 -8.78 3.78 -3.01
CA GLY A 243 -9.88 2.82 -2.81
C GLY A 243 -10.06 1.95 -4.05
N GLY A 244 -10.50 2.59 -5.13
CA GLY A 244 -10.73 1.93 -6.40
C GLY A 244 -12.23 1.85 -6.72
N ASP A 245 -12.67 0.76 -7.34
CA ASP A 245 -14.09 0.57 -7.66
C ASP A 245 -14.84 -0.06 -6.47
N GLY A 246 -15.73 0.66 -5.80
CA GLY A 246 -16.65 0.15 -4.80
C GLY A 246 -16.93 1.17 -3.71
N GLY A 247 -17.65 0.77 -2.65
CA GLY A 247 -17.89 1.65 -1.52
C GLY A 247 -16.86 1.40 -0.44
N ASP A 248 -15.82 2.22 -0.42
CA ASP A 248 -14.60 2.01 0.36
C ASP A 248 -14.59 2.83 1.66
N SER A 249 -13.80 2.38 2.63
CA SER A 249 -13.50 3.10 3.86
C SER A 249 -11.99 3.31 3.97
N LEU A 250 -11.55 4.55 3.82
CA LEU A 250 -10.14 4.95 3.79
C LEU A 250 -9.84 5.85 4.99
N ASN A 251 -8.79 5.54 5.73
CA ASN A 251 -8.33 6.32 6.88
C ASN A 251 -6.83 6.57 6.77
N GLY A 252 -6.39 7.82 6.68
CA GLY A 252 -4.96 8.19 6.68
C GLY A 252 -4.31 7.97 8.05
N SER A 253 -5.07 8.19 9.12
CA SER A 253 -4.64 8.08 10.52
C SER A 253 -3.71 9.22 10.96
N ALA A 254 -2.39 9.10 10.91
CA ALA A 254 -1.50 10.14 11.42
C ALA A 254 -0.38 10.40 10.42
N GLY A 255 -0.37 11.56 9.79
CA GLY A 255 0.42 11.78 8.61
C GLY A 255 -0.03 13.03 7.88
N ASN A 256 0.62 13.32 6.76
CA ASN A 256 0.10 14.32 5.83
C ASN A 256 -0.26 13.56 4.57
N ASP A 257 -1.42 12.94 4.58
CA ASP A 257 -1.81 11.83 3.72
C ASP A 257 -2.45 12.29 2.41
N SER A 258 -2.44 11.40 1.43
CA SER A 258 -3.12 11.60 0.15
C SER A 258 -4.10 10.45 -0.06
N ILE A 259 -5.38 10.77 -0.09
CA ILE A 259 -6.46 9.78 -0.11
C ILE A 259 -7.37 10.02 -1.33
N ASP A 260 -7.55 8.99 -2.16
CA ASP A 260 -8.44 9.00 -3.33
C ASP A 260 -9.44 7.84 -3.25
N GLY A 261 -10.74 8.15 -3.18
CA GLY A 261 -11.82 7.16 -3.18
C GLY A 261 -11.96 6.42 -4.53
N ASP A 262 -11.65 7.10 -5.64
CA ASP A 262 -12.01 6.71 -7.01
C ASP A 262 -13.53 6.59 -7.25
N GLY A 263 -14.09 5.39 -7.17
CA GLY A 263 -15.37 5.08 -7.79
C GLY A 263 -16.33 4.36 -6.86
N GLY A 264 -17.32 5.05 -6.34
CA GLY A 264 -18.39 4.51 -5.54
C GLY A 264 -18.81 5.48 -4.46
N ASN A 265 -19.42 4.99 -3.39
CA ASN A 265 -19.84 5.87 -2.31
C ASN A 265 -18.91 5.64 -1.13
N ASP A 266 -17.91 6.49 -1.01
CA ASP A 266 -16.76 6.28 -0.15
C ASP A 266 -16.85 7.04 1.17
N LEU A 267 -16.10 6.55 2.14
CA LEU A 267 -15.86 7.19 3.42
C LEU A 267 -14.36 7.44 3.58
N LEU A 268 -13.97 8.70 3.52
CA LEU A 268 -12.59 9.15 3.65
C LEU A 268 -12.41 9.92 4.95
N ALA A 269 -11.37 9.56 5.72
CA ALA A 269 -10.91 10.30 6.89
C ALA A 269 -9.40 10.56 6.75
N GLY A 270 -8.98 11.82 6.86
CA GLY A 270 -7.57 12.22 6.80
C GLY A 270 -6.86 11.80 8.07
N GLY A 271 -7.36 12.31 9.20
CA GLY A 271 -6.87 11.96 10.52
C GLY A 271 -6.10 13.13 11.11
N ALA A 272 -4.85 12.91 11.50
CA ALA A 272 -4.02 13.95 12.09
C ALA A 272 -2.87 14.36 11.16
N GLY A 273 -2.83 15.63 10.80
CA GLY A 273 -1.83 16.28 9.96
C GLY A 273 -2.50 16.95 8.77
N ASP A 274 -1.71 17.52 7.85
CA ASP A 274 -2.28 18.30 6.74
C ASP A 274 -2.51 17.39 5.53
N ASP A 275 -3.76 17.00 5.30
CA ASP A 275 -4.14 15.93 4.37
C ASP A 275 -4.70 16.45 3.04
N VAL A 276 -4.65 15.62 2.01
CA VAL A 276 -5.29 15.86 0.70
C VAL A 276 -6.25 14.72 0.41
N LEU A 277 -7.53 15.05 0.30
CA LEU A 277 -8.59 14.05 0.15
C LEU A 277 -9.44 14.33 -1.09
N GLN A 278 -9.78 13.26 -1.82
CA GLN A 278 -10.63 13.33 -3.01
C GLN A 278 -11.56 12.12 -3.03
N GLY A 279 -12.88 12.34 -2.95
CA GLY A 279 -13.87 11.25 -3.06
C GLY A 279 -13.96 10.69 -4.48
N SER A 280 -13.86 11.58 -5.48
CA SER A 280 -13.96 11.30 -6.91
C SER A 280 -15.40 11.10 -7.40
N SER A 281 -15.91 9.87 -7.57
CA SER A 281 -17.23 9.66 -8.19
C SER A 281 -18.17 8.84 -7.33
N GLY A 282 -19.36 9.37 -7.06
CA GLY A 282 -20.42 8.75 -6.26
C GLY A 282 -20.64 9.55 -4.97
N ASP A 283 -21.61 9.17 -4.13
CA ASP A 283 -21.98 10.02 -2.98
C ASP A 283 -20.99 9.83 -1.82
N ASP A 284 -19.98 10.69 -1.74
CA ASP A 284 -18.84 10.53 -0.84
C ASP A 284 -19.02 11.28 0.48
N ARG A 285 -18.31 10.79 1.51
CA ARG A 285 -18.13 11.51 2.76
C ARG A 285 -16.65 11.70 3.02
N VAL A 286 -16.23 12.95 3.01
CA VAL A 286 -14.83 13.34 3.12
C VAL A 286 -14.65 14.16 4.39
N TYR A 287 -13.82 13.65 5.30
CA TYR A 287 -13.49 14.26 6.59
C TYR A 287 -11.99 14.53 6.66
N GLY A 288 -11.57 15.80 6.80
CA GLY A 288 -10.16 16.14 7.06
C GLY A 288 -9.70 15.67 8.45
N GLU A 289 -10.54 15.94 9.45
CA GLU A 289 -10.31 15.73 10.88
C GLU A 289 -9.42 16.78 11.54
N ALA A 290 -8.10 16.57 11.69
CA ALA A 290 -7.26 17.47 12.46
C ALA A 290 -6.01 17.87 11.68
N GLY A 291 -5.87 19.15 11.36
CA GLY A 291 -4.80 19.67 10.52
C GLY A 291 -5.36 20.67 9.53
N ALA A 292 -4.53 21.24 8.67
CA ALA A 292 -5.01 22.12 7.61
C ALA A 292 -5.24 21.30 6.34
N ASP A 293 -6.48 20.84 6.14
CA ASP A 293 -6.79 19.83 5.14
C ASP A 293 -7.25 20.44 3.82
N ARG A 294 -6.97 19.73 2.72
CA ARG A 294 -7.42 20.07 1.38
C ARG A 294 -8.38 19.00 0.88
N LEU A 295 -9.65 19.35 0.84
CA LEU A 295 -10.73 18.52 0.31
C LEU A 295 -10.98 18.91 -1.15
N ILE A 296 -10.62 18.02 -2.07
CA ILE A 296 -10.76 18.26 -3.50
C ILE A 296 -12.16 17.84 -3.94
N ALA A 297 -12.98 18.83 -4.28
CA ALA A 297 -14.22 18.60 -4.99
C ALA A 297 -13.86 18.36 -6.47
N HIS A 298 -14.12 17.14 -6.95
CA HIS A 298 -13.66 16.72 -8.26
C HIS A 298 -14.77 16.83 -9.31
N ALA A 299 -14.55 17.60 -10.38
CA ALA A 299 -15.30 17.49 -11.63
C ALA A 299 -14.44 16.79 -12.69
N PHE A 300 -14.88 15.64 -13.21
CA PHE A 300 -14.37 15.16 -14.50
C PHE A 300 -15.47 15.24 -15.55
N ASP A 301 -15.60 16.42 -16.16
CA ASP A 301 -16.30 16.61 -17.44
C ASP A 301 -15.32 16.28 -18.59
N GLY A 302 -15.70 15.31 -19.42
CA GLY A 302 -14.99 15.00 -20.66
C GLY A 302 -15.53 13.78 -21.40
N ASP A 303 -16.32 12.96 -20.72
CA ASP A 303 -17.07 11.88 -21.32
C ASP A 303 -18.53 12.06 -20.89
N SER A 304 -19.44 12.06 -21.86
CA SER A 304 -20.89 12.27 -21.73
C SER A 304 -21.63 11.26 -20.81
N ARG A 305 -20.98 10.66 -19.82
CA ARG A 305 -21.63 9.88 -18.79
C ARG A 305 -22.27 10.80 -17.76
N THR A 306 -23.55 10.54 -17.56
CA THR A 306 -24.44 11.14 -16.59
C THR A 306 -24.53 10.26 -15.34
N ASP A 307 -23.43 9.60 -14.96
CA ASP A 307 -23.24 9.14 -13.58
C ASP A 307 -22.92 10.38 -12.77
N GLY A 308 -23.96 10.99 -12.20
CA GLY A 308 -23.84 12.20 -11.38
C GLY A 308 -22.73 12.01 -10.35
N HIS A 309 -21.89 13.03 -10.22
CA HIS A 309 -20.65 13.08 -9.45
C HIS A 309 -20.88 13.07 -7.93
N GLY A 310 -21.86 12.29 -7.47
CA GLY A 310 -22.27 12.27 -6.09
C GLY A 310 -23.06 13.48 -5.65
N ALA A 311 -23.75 13.34 -4.53
CA ALA A 311 -23.99 14.46 -3.62
C ALA A 311 -23.03 14.29 -2.44
N ASP A 312 -21.90 14.99 -2.49
CA ASP A 312 -20.81 14.78 -1.54
C ASP A 312 -21.04 15.52 -0.22
N ARG A 313 -20.36 15.05 0.81
CA ARG A 313 -20.27 15.76 2.09
C ARG A 313 -18.81 16.01 2.45
N TYR A 314 -18.46 17.29 2.55
CA TYR A 314 -17.15 17.76 2.97
C TYR A 314 -17.22 18.31 4.40
N ALA A 315 -16.30 17.87 5.26
CA ALA A 315 -16.09 18.45 6.58
C ALA A 315 -14.59 18.57 6.85
N GLY A 316 -14.13 19.77 7.20
CA GLY A 316 -12.74 20.05 7.48
C GLY A 316 -12.36 19.47 8.83
N GLY A 317 -12.93 20.05 9.88
CA GLY A 317 -12.76 19.58 11.25
C GLY A 317 -12.02 20.61 12.09
N ALA A 318 -10.82 20.30 12.54
CA ALA A 318 -10.00 21.14 13.38
C ALA A 318 -8.74 21.59 12.64
N GLY A 319 -8.74 22.84 12.18
CA GLY A 319 -7.61 23.49 11.54
C GLY A 319 -8.10 24.59 10.62
N ASP A 320 -7.31 24.93 9.60
CA ASP A 320 -7.73 25.85 8.54
C ASP A 320 -7.96 25.00 7.27
N ASP A 321 -9.20 24.58 7.06
CA ASP A 321 -9.53 23.58 6.06
C ASP A 321 -10.01 24.21 4.75
N THR A 322 -9.74 23.56 3.62
CA THR A 322 -10.06 24.07 2.28
C THR A 322 -10.86 23.08 1.48
N VAL A 323 -12.05 23.47 1.03
CA VAL A 323 -12.74 22.78 -0.08
C VAL A 323 -12.36 23.45 -1.41
N SER A 324 -11.87 22.66 -2.36
CA SER A 324 -11.33 23.16 -3.62
C SER A 324 -12.06 22.59 -4.83
N TYR A 325 -12.73 23.48 -5.56
CA TYR A 325 -13.36 23.23 -6.87
C TYR A 325 -12.45 23.59 -8.06
N ALA A 326 -11.15 23.82 -7.83
CA ALA A 326 -10.20 24.24 -8.87
C ALA A 326 -10.11 23.32 -10.10
N SER A 327 -10.64 22.09 -10.03
CA SER A 327 -10.73 21.16 -11.16
C SER A 327 -11.94 21.41 -12.08
N TYR A 328 -12.84 22.33 -11.73
CA TYR A 328 -14.02 22.69 -12.51
C TYR A 328 -13.63 23.73 -13.58
N PHE A 329 -13.41 23.29 -14.82
CA PHE A 329 -12.85 24.17 -15.87
C PHE A 329 -13.86 24.96 -16.71
N ASN A 330 -15.14 24.56 -16.72
CA ASN A 330 -16.13 25.13 -17.64
C ASN A 330 -17.45 25.52 -16.96
N SER A 331 -17.54 25.30 -15.65
CA SER A 331 -18.81 25.29 -14.97
C SER A 331 -18.75 26.14 -13.71
N ASN A 332 -19.84 26.84 -13.45
CA ASN A 332 -19.98 27.69 -12.28
C ASN A 332 -20.09 26.84 -11.01
N VAL A 333 -19.51 27.33 -9.93
CA VAL A 333 -19.58 26.79 -8.58
C VAL A 333 -20.36 27.77 -7.71
N SER A 334 -21.25 27.28 -6.85
CA SER A 334 -21.88 28.07 -5.80
C SER A 334 -21.79 27.31 -4.48
N ALA A 335 -20.97 27.83 -3.56
CA ALA A 335 -20.54 27.12 -2.36
C ALA A 335 -20.62 28.02 -1.11
N ASP A 336 -21.13 27.47 -0.01
CA ASP A 336 -21.30 28.10 1.30
C ASP A 336 -21.11 27.03 2.40
N PRO A 337 -20.25 27.20 3.41
CA PRO A 337 -20.10 26.25 4.50
C PRO A 337 -21.23 26.41 5.53
N ASP A 338 -22.48 26.11 5.16
CA ASP A 338 -23.65 26.23 6.04
C ASP A 338 -24.16 24.87 6.58
N GLY A 339 -23.60 23.77 6.10
CA GLY A 339 -23.96 22.40 6.45
C GLY A 339 -25.31 21.93 5.89
N VAL A 340 -25.91 22.69 4.97
CA VAL A 340 -27.18 22.39 4.30
C VAL A 340 -26.90 21.79 2.93
N SER A 341 -27.67 20.79 2.52
CA SER A 341 -27.50 20.23 1.18
C SER A 341 -27.98 21.18 0.10
N GLY A 342 -27.20 21.31 -0.97
CA GLY A 342 -27.52 22.19 -2.09
C GLY A 342 -26.49 23.26 -2.37
N ASP A 343 -25.28 23.14 -1.80
CA ASP A 343 -24.09 23.86 -2.26
C ASP A 343 -23.71 23.22 -3.60
N ASP A 344 -23.94 23.94 -4.69
CA ASP A 344 -23.76 23.42 -6.04
C ASP A 344 -22.35 23.68 -6.55
N GLY A 345 -21.48 22.66 -6.40
CA GLY A 345 -20.66 22.24 -7.53
C GLY A 345 -21.51 22.21 -8.81
N ALA A 346 -20.88 22.49 -9.94
CA ALA A 346 -21.56 22.55 -11.23
C ALA A 346 -22.57 21.42 -11.46
N ASP A 347 -23.66 21.71 -12.16
CA ASP A 347 -24.63 20.73 -12.64
C ASP A 347 -25.60 20.10 -11.63
N GLY A 348 -25.63 20.57 -10.37
CA GLY A 348 -26.71 20.27 -9.43
C GLY A 348 -26.53 18.98 -8.62
N GLU A 349 -25.28 18.68 -8.30
CA GLU A 349 -24.78 17.56 -7.48
C GLU A 349 -25.34 17.61 -6.03
N ARG A 350 -25.57 18.82 -5.50
CA ARG A 350 -26.09 19.07 -4.13
C ARG A 350 -25.13 18.62 -3.05
N ASP A 351 -23.87 19.01 -3.19
CA ASP A 351 -22.89 18.85 -2.14
C ASP A 351 -23.34 19.55 -0.86
N THR A 352 -22.72 19.13 0.23
CA THR A 352 -22.88 19.75 1.54
C THR A 352 -21.50 20.06 2.09
N ILE A 353 -21.21 21.34 2.27
CA ILE A 353 -20.01 21.78 2.96
C ILE A 353 -20.37 22.04 4.41
N ALA A 354 -19.72 21.35 5.35
CA ALA A 354 -19.97 21.55 6.77
C ALA A 354 -19.44 22.91 7.24
N THR A 355 -19.97 23.38 8.37
CA THR A 355 -19.68 24.72 8.93
C THR A 355 -18.28 24.85 9.53
N ASP A 356 -17.50 23.78 9.52
CA ASP A 356 -16.12 23.66 10.01
C ASP A 356 -15.12 23.64 8.84
N VAL A 357 -15.44 24.38 7.77
CA VAL A 357 -14.56 24.65 6.63
C VAL A 357 -14.37 26.15 6.54
N GLU A 358 -13.12 26.58 6.60
CA GLU A 358 -12.74 27.99 6.62
C GLU A 358 -12.49 28.54 5.22
N ASN A 359 -12.06 27.71 4.26
CA ASN A 359 -11.56 28.16 2.98
C ASN A 359 -12.27 27.49 1.80
N ILE A 360 -12.58 28.26 0.76
CA ILE A 360 -13.21 27.75 -0.46
C ILE A 360 -12.49 28.32 -1.68
N TRP A 361 -12.07 27.43 -2.59
CA TRP A 361 -11.50 27.81 -3.88
C TRP A 361 -12.44 27.40 -4.99
N GLY A 362 -12.85 28.36 -5.82
CA GLY A 362 -13.64 28.15 -7.03
C GLY A 362 -12.85 27.54 -8.18
N GLY A 363 -13.51 27.42 -9.31
CA GLY A 363 -13.01 26.86 -10.56
C GLY A 363 -12.69 27.93 -11.59
N ALA A 364 -13.03 27.65 -12.85
CA ALA A 364 -12.90 28.58 -13.98
C ALA A 364 -14.26 29.09 -14.50
N GLY A 365 -15.34 28.80 -13.76
CA GLY A 365 -16.70 29.28 -14.04
C GLY A 365 -16.96 30.66 -13.45
N ASN A 366 -18.19 31.16 -13.55
CA ASN A 366 -18.57 32.37 -12.82
C ASN A 366 -19.13 31.95 -11.46
N ASP A 367 -18.29 32.00 -10.45
CA ASP A 367 -18.53 31.32 -9.19
C ASP A 367 -19.20 32.24 -8.16
N ARG A 368 -19.90 31.64 -7.20
CA ARG A 368 -20.50 32.33 -6.06
C ARG A 368 -20.05 31.67 -4.78
N LEU A 369 -19.07 32.25 -4.12
CA LEU A 369 -18.48 31.70 -2.91
C LEU A 369 -18.91 32.54 -1.71
N ILE A 370 -19.35 31.88 -0.65
CA ILE A 370 -19.74 32.55 0.59
C ILE A 370 -19.00 31.93 1.76
N GLY A 371 -18.46 32.77 2.63
CA GLY A 371 -17.81 32.39 3.87
C GLY A 371 -18.78 32.04 4.99
N GLY A 372 -18.20 31.55 6.08
CA GLY A 372 -18.85 31.32 7.35
C GLY A 372 -18.88 32.58 8.23
N PRO A 373 -19.05 32.42 9.56
CA PRO A 373 -19.03 33.53 10.52
C PRO A 373 -17.65 33.80 11.16
N GLY A 374 -16.58 33.17 10.66
CA GLY A 374 -15.21 33.34 11.16
C GLY A 374 -14.26 33.64 9.99
N ASP A 375 -12.97 33.83 10.28
CA ASP A 375 -11.97 34.22 9.27
C ASP A 375 -11.93 33.23 8.10
N ASN A 376 -12.22 33.69 6.88
CA ASN A 376 -12.26 32.86 5.69
C ASN A 376 -11.22 33.25 4.62
N PHE A 377 -10.70 32.28 3.88
CA PHE A 377 -10.00 32.51 2.61
C PHE A 377 -10.86 32.05 1.43
N LEU A 378 -11.26 33.00 0.59
CA LEU A 378 -12.04 32.74 -0.62
C LEU A 378 -11.23 33.11 -1.86
N SER A 379 -11.18 32.20 -2.84
CA SER A 379 -10.53 32.43 -4.12
C SER A 379 -11.48 32.10 -5.26
N GLY A 380 -11.86 33.09 -6.07
CA GLY A 380 -12.78 32.93 -7.21
C GLY A 380 -12.21 32.01 -8.28
N GLY A 381 -11.13 32.42 -8.91
CA GLY A 381 -10.42 31.59 -9.89
C GLY A 381 -10.41 32.26 -11.25
N ALA A 382 -10.86 31.57 -12.29
CA ALA A 382 -11.12 32.26 -13.56
C ALA A 382 -12.62 32.44 -13.73
N GLY A 383 -13.05 33.51 -14.40
CA GLY A 383 -14.48 33.81 -14.57
C GLY A 383 -14.90 35.01 -13.72
N ASN A 384 -16.14 35.47 -13.89
CA ASN A 384 -16.62 36.65 -13.17
C ASN A 384 -17.28 36.19 -11.86
N ASP A 385 -16.55 36.32 -10.76
CA ASP A 385 -16.90 35.67 -9.51
C ASP A 385 -17.61 36.61 -8.54
N ARG A 386 -18.36 36.03 -7.60
CA ARG A 386 -19.00 36.73 -6.50
C ARG A 386 -18.54 36.10 -5.18
N LEU A 387 -17.76 36.84 -4.40
CA LEU A 387 -17.23 36.40 -3.11
C LEU A 387 -17.85 37.23 -1.98
N GLU A 388 -18.33 36.57 -0.93
CA GLU A 388 -18.92 37.20 0.27
C GLU A 388 -18.31 36.58 1.53
N GLY A 389 -17.50 37.31 2.31
CA GLY A 389 -16.82 36.82 3.52
C GLY A 389 -17.76 36.66 4.72
N ARG A 390 -18.74 37.57 4.84
CA ARG A 390 -19.72 37.72 5.92
C ARG A 390 -19.14 38.28 7.21
N GLY A 391 -18.40 37.51 7.98
CA GLY A 391 -17.84 38.01 9.23
C GLY A 391 -16.65 37.21 9.70
N GLY A 392 -15.75 37.86 10.42
CA GLY A 392 -14.37 37.40 10.52
C GLY A 392 -13.43 38.40 9.85
N ALA A 393 -12.13 38.12 9.91
CA ALA A 393 -11.13 38.84 9.14
C ALA A 393 -10.82 38.05 7.86
N ASP A 394 -11.49 38.41 6.78
CA ASP A 394 -11.52 37.59 5.57
C ASP A 394 -10.45 37.99 4.55
N MET A 395 -10.04 37.03 3.73
CA MET A 395 -9.20 37.24 2.54
C MET A 395 -9.95 36.78 1.29
N LEU A 396 -10.39 37.74 0.47
CA LEU A 396 -11.13 37.48 -0.77
C LEU A 396 -10.26 37.85 -1.97
N TYR A 397 -10.06 36.87 -2.85
CA TYR A 397 -9.30 37.01 -4.07
C TYR A 397 -10.17 36.69 -5.29
N GLY A 398 -10.43 37.69 -6.14
CA GLY A 398 -11.19 37.52 -7.38
C GLY A 398 -10.45 36.63 -8.38
N ASN A 399 -9.22 37.05 -8.72
CA ASN A 399 -8.29 36.42 -9.69
C ASN A 399 -8.52 36.89 -11.14
N GLU A 400 -8.93 36.02 -12.08
CA GLU A 400 -9.12 36.41 -13.49
C GLU A 400 -10.60 36.65 -13.80
N GLY A 401 -11.03 37.88 -14.04
CA GLY A 401 -12.43 38.18 -14.41
C GLY A 401 -12.90 39.53 -13.93
N ASP A 402 -14.14 39.91 -14.25
CA ASP A 402 -14.78 41.09 -13.66
C ASP A 402 -15.50 40.64 -12.36
N ASP A 403 -14.85 40.78 -11.20
CA ASP A 403 -15.33 40.16 -9.96
C ASP A 403 -16.14 41.09 -9.04
N PHE A 404 -16.91 40.51 -8.13
CA PHE A 404 -17.56 41.20 -7.02
C PHE A 404 -17.11 40.62 -5.68
N LEU A 405 -16.51 41.45 -4.83
CA LEU A 405 -16.00 41.07 -3.52
C LEU A 405 -16.71 41.86 -2.41
N ASP A 406 -17.18 41.19 -1.37
CA ASP A 406 -17.80 41.80 -0.19
C ASP A 406 -17.27 41.12 1.08
N GLY A 407 -16.44 41.82 1.85
CA GLY A 407 -15.89 41.29 3.11
C GLY A 407 -17.00 41.09 4.15
N GLY A 408 -17.78 42.15 4.40
CA GLY A 408 -18.94 42.14 5.27
C GLY A 408 -18.98 43.38 6.17
N ASP A 409 -20.16 43.75 6.67
CA ASP A 409 -20.31 44.89 7.60
C ASP A 409 -20.37 44.39 9.05
N ASP A 410 -19.31 43.72 9.50
CA ASP A 410 -19.21 43.15 10.86
C ASP A 410 -18.30 43.97 11.80
N GLY A 411 -17.56 44.94 11.24
CA GLY A 411 -16.63 45.80 11.98
C GLY A 411 -15.29 45.11 12.30
N VAL A 412 -14.96 44.03 11.59
CA VAL A 412 -13.63 43.44 11.46
C VAL A 412 -13.01 43.96 10.15
N ALA A 413 -11.73 43.70 9.91
CA ALA A 413 -11.01 44.25 8.75
C ALA A 413 -10.69 43.13 7.77
N ASP A 414 -11.19 43.26 6.54
CA ASP A 414 -10.98 42.29 5.47
C ASP A 414 -9.91 42.73 4.47
N THR A 415 -9.36 41.76 3.74
CA THR A 415 -8.48 41.98 2.59
C THR A 415 -9.21 41.56 1.32
N LEU A 416 -9.52 42.52 0.46
CA LEU A 416 -10.23 42.30 -0.81
C LEU A 416 -9.28 42.63 -1.97
N ASP A 417 -9.06 41.68 -2.88
CA ASP A 417 -8.18 41.87 -4.01
C ASP A 417 -8.70 41.22 -5.29
N GLY A 418 -9.16 42.06 -6.22
CA GLY A 418 -9.78 41.62 -7.47
C GLY A 418 -8.81 41.02 -8.50
N PHE A 419 -7.51 41.34 -8.43
CA PHE A 419 -6.52 40.93 -9.43
C PHE A 419 -6.74 41.48 -10.86
N GLU A 420 -7.11 40.64 -11.82
CA GLU A 420 -7.16 40.96 -13.25
C GLU A 420 -8.60 41.13 -13.74
N GLY A 421 -9.00 42.37 -13.98
CA GLY A 421 -10.28 42.67 -14.61
C GLY A 421 -10.85 43.99 -14.10
N ARG A 422 -12.17 44.12 -14.13
CA ARG A 422 -12.89 45.30 -13.62
C ARG A 422 -13.69 44.91 -12.40
N ASP A 423 -13.01 44.93 -11.26
CA ASP A 423 -13.52 44.36 -10.03
C ASP A 423 -14.28 45.40 -9.20
N VAL A 424 -15.34 44.94 -8.54
CA VAL A 424 -16.16 45.75 -7.66
C VAL A 424 -16.03 45.22 -6.24
N CYS A 425 -15.51 46.05 -5.34
CA CYS A 425 -15.44 45.71 -3.92
C CYS A 425 -16.44 46.55 -3.13
N ALA A 426 -17.20 45.90 -2.25
CA ALA A 426 -17.96 46.59 -1.23
C ALA A 426 -17.01 47.40 -0.34
N GLN A 427 -17.42 48.62 0.05
CA GLN A 427 -16.59 49.50 0.86
C GLN A 427 -17.14 49.55 2.29
N TRP A 428 -16.50 48.83 3.20
CA TRP A 428 -16.73 48.96 4.63
C TRP A 428 -15.59 49.75 5.30
N PRO A 429 -15.83 50.38 6.47
CA PRO A 429 -14.89 51.36 7.04
C PRO A 429 -13.50 50.83 7.41
N LEU A 430 -13.34 49.52 7.56
CA LEU A 430 -12.11 48.87 8.04
C LEU A 430 -11.40 48.05 6.96
N ASP A 431 -12.11 47.74 5.87
CA ASP A 431 -11.61 46.86 4.83
C ASP A 431 -10.50 47.50 4.02
N PHE A 432 -9.60 46.64 3.58
CA PHE A 432 -8.53 46.99 2.70
C PHE A 432 -8.77 46.39 1.31
N ALA A 433 -9.20 47.24 0.39
CA ALA A 433 -9.42 46.88 -1.00
C ALA A 433 -8.20 47.23 -1.88
N GLN A 434 -7.77 46.27 -2.70
CA GLN A 434 -6.80 46.45 -3.76
C GLN A 434 -7.39 46.02 -5.11
N ARG A 435 -6.98 46.70 -6.18
CA ARG A 435 -7.35 46.37 -7.57
C ARG A 435 -8.85 46.35 -7.87
N CYS A 436 -9.69 46.80 -6.95
CA CYS A 436 -11.10 47.11 -7.19
C CYS A 436 -11.25 48.49 -7.85
N GLU A 437 -11.91 48.57 -9.00
CA GLU A 437 -12.04 49.77 -9.85
C GLU A 437 -13.06 50.82 -9.35
#